data_AF-R1GTG8-F1
#
_entry.id   AF-R1GTG8-F1
#
_cell.length_a   1.000
_cell.length_b   1.000
_cell.length_c   1.000
_cell.angle_alpha   90.00
_cell.angle_beta   90.00
_cell.angle_gamma   90.00
#
_symmetry.space_group_name_H-M   'P 1'
#
loop_
_entity.id
_entity.type
_entity.pdbx_description
1 polymer ?
#
loop_
_entity_poly.entity_id
_entity_poly.type
_entity_poly.pdbx_seq_one_letter_code
_entity_poly.pdbx_strand_id
1 'polypeptide(L)'
;MSTGPAATMPPAPRIPLTLIVAATPSLGIGANGALPWPPLKKEMGYFARVTKRVPATPVAPAGGPVRKNAVIMGRKTWESIPPRFRPLKDRINIVVSREPGKIVGGGAGAGAGSAAPNFSRHLNGANVAAPPAAAEAAAEVNGEQVVAAASVQGAVAKLRELDDAGVLGRAYVIGGAQLYKAALEMEEAS
;
A
#
# COMPACT_ATOMS: atom_id res chain seq x y z
N MET A 1 32.90 -38.58 9.37
CA MET A 1 32.43 -37.73 8.27
C MET A 1 31.68 -36.57 8.90
N SER A 2 32.28 -35.38 8.85
CA SER A 2 31.84 -34.17 9.58
C SER A 2 30.76 -33.46 8.78
N THR A 3 29.55 -33.35 9.30
CA THR A 3 28.53 -32.44 8.76
C THR A 3 28.75 -31.06 9.36
N GLY A 4 29.38 -30.16 8.60
CA GLY A 4 29.50 -28.75 8.99
C GLY A 4 28.12 -28.08 9.04
N PRO A 5 27.91 -27.08 9.91
CA PRO A 5 26.65 -26.34 9.97
C PRO A 5 26.42 -25.62 8.64
N ALA A 6 25.22 -25.79 8.08
CA ALA A 6 24.78 -25.04 6.91
C ALA A 6 24.94 -23.54 7.18
N ALA A 7 25.73 -22.87 6.35
CA ALA A 7 25.93 -21.44 6.40
C ALA A 7 24.55 -20.75 6.37
N THR A 8 24.15 -20.16 7.49
CA THR A 8 22.92 -19.40 7.59
C THR A 8 23.10 -18.18 6.69
N MET A 9 22.42 -18.17 5.55
CA MET A 9 22.39 -17.00 4.66
C MET A 9 21.99 -15.77 5.49
N PRO A 10 22.67 -14.62 5.34
CA PRO A 10 22.21 -13.39 5.95
C PRO A 10 20.76 -13.13 5.48
N PRO A 11 19.85 -12.70 6.38
CA PRO A 11 18.49 -12.37 5.98
C PRO A 11 18.55 -11.29 4.88
N ALA A 12 17.76 -11.48 3.82
CA ALA A 12 17.67 -10.53 2.71
C ALA A 12 17.42 -9.10 3.26
N PRO A 13 17.99 -8.06 2.60
CA PRO A 13 17.82 -6.69 3.05
C PRO A 13 16.33 -6.36 3.21
N ARG A 14 15.95 -5.90 4.40
CA ARG A 14 14.56 -5.56 4.72
C ARG A 14 14.25 -4.17 4.18
N ILE A 15 13.13 -4.04 3.48
CA ILE A 15 12.62 -2.74 3.05
C ILE A 15 11.92 -2.10 4.24
N PRO A 16 12.42 -0.97 4.78
CA PRO A 16 11.81 -0.33 5.93
C PRO A 16 10.45 0.28 5.56
N LEU A 17 9.39 -0.19 6.22
CA LEU A 17 8.04 0.34 6.05
C LEU A 17 7.81 1.50 7.02
N THR A 18 7.50 2.69 6.50
CA THR A 18 7.17 3.86 7.33
C THR A 18 5.66 4.06 7.40
N LEU A 19 5.06 3.96 8.58
CA LEU A 19 3.63 4.26 8.77
C LEU A 19 3.42 5.77 8.87
N ILE A 20 2.43 6.30 8.15
CA ILE A 20 1.96 7.68 8.30
C ILE A 20 0.47 7.65 8.60
N VAL A 21 0.09 8.08 9.80
CA VAL A 21 -1.29 8.06 10.28
C VAL A 21 -1.65 9.38 10.95
N ALA A 22 -2.89 9.82 10.75
CA ALA A 22 -3.56 10.78 11.61
C ALA A 22 -4.65 10.03 12.37
N ALA A 23 -4.74 10.22 13.68
CA ALA A 23 -5.67 9.51 14.54
C ALA A 23 -6.22 10.42 15.64
N THR A 24 -7.42 10.14 16.12
CA THR A 24 -7.95 10.73 17.36
C THR A 24 -7.19 10.20 18.58
N PRO A 25 -7.33 10.80 19.77
CA PRO A 25 -6.76 10.26 21.02
C PRO A 25 -7.21 8.82 21.32
N SER A 26 -8.39 8.41 20.84
CA SER A 26 -8.92 7.04 20.93
C SER A 26 -8.47 6.13 19.78
N LEU A 27 -7.45 6.52 19.01
CA LEU A 27 -6.90 5.81 17.84
C LEU A 27 -7.90 5.65 16.67
N GLY A 28 -8.93 6.48 16.62
CA GLY A 28 -9.87 6.54 15.50
C GLY A 28 -9.24 7.19 14.27
N ILE A 29 -9.25 6.51 13.13
CA ILE A 29 -8.63 6.98 11.87
C ILE A 29 -9.64 7.30 10.77
N GLY A 30 -10.92 6.99 10.97
CA GLY A 30 -11.95 7.08 9.95
C GLY A 30 -13.33 6.68 10.47
N ALA A 31 -14.38 7.31 9.96
CA ALA A 31 -15.77 6.96 10.20
C ALA A 31 -16.55 7.05 8.88
N ASN A 32 -17.37 6.04 8.56
CA ASN A 32 -18.20 5.99 7.34
C ASN A 32 -17.44 6.26 6.03
N GLY A 33 -16.19 5.79 5.93
CA GLY A 33 -15.36 5.98 4.74
C GLY A 33 -14.74 7.37 4.60
N ALA A 34 -14.91 8.26 5.58
CA ALA A 34 -14.31 9.58 5.62
C ALA A 34 -13.47 9.77 6.90
N LEU A 35 -12.74 10.88 6.95
CA LEU A 35 -12.05 11.31 8.17
C LEU A 35 -13.08 11.85 9.18
N PRO A 36 -12.95 11.55 10.48
CA PRO A 36 -13.94 11.95 11.49
C PRO A 36 -13.78 13.42 11.94
N TRP A 37 -12.91 14.18 11.29
CA TRP A 37 -12.59 15.57 11.60
C TRP A 37 -12.71 16.47 10.35
N PRO A 38 -12.85 17.80 10.54
CA PRO A 38 -12.83 18.75 9.42
C PRO A 38 -11.53 18.70 8.61
N PRO A 39 -11.51 19.18 7.35
CA PRO A 39 -10.33 19.12 6.49
C PRO A 39 -9.07 19.76 7.10
N LEU A 40 -8.06 18.93 7.33
CA LEU A 40 -6.78 19.33 7.94
C LEU A 40 -5.77 19.75 6.87
N LYS A 41 -5.90 20.97 6.34
CA LYS A 41 -5.10 21.45 5.19
C LYS A 41 -3.58 21.40 5.43
N LYS A 42 -3.13 21.75 6.64
CA LYS A 42 -1.70 21.77 7.00
C LYS A 42 -1.13 20.35 7.01
N GLU A 43 -1.88 19.41 7.58
CA GLU A 43 -1.54 17.99 7.69
C GLU A 43 -1.53 17.33 6.31
N MET A 44 -2.44 17.72 5.41
CA MET A 44 -2.41 17.28 4.01
C MET A 44 -1.16 17.78 3.27
N GLY A 45 -0.75 19.03 3.50
CA GLY A 45 0.51 19.57 2.97
C GLY A 45 1.73 18.83 3.53
N TYR A 46 1.72 18.52 4.82
CA TYR A 46 2.75 17.69 5.47
C TYR A 46 2.81 16.29 4.83
N PHE A 47 1.68 15.61 4.71
CA PHE A 47 1.56 14.29 4.10
C PHE A 47 2.12 14.27 2.68
N ALA A 48 1.71 15.23 1.84
CA ALA A 48 2.20 15.34 0.47
C ALA A 48 3.71 15.54 0.44
N ARG A 49 4.26 16.45 1.25
CA ARG A 49 5.70 16.72 1.31
C ARG A 49 6.49 15.49 1.75
N VAL A 50 6.07 14.82 2.82
CA VAL A 50 6.78 13.66 3.38
C VAL A 50 6.75 12.49 2.39
N THR A 51 5.58 12.18 1.83
CA THR A 51 5.44 11.03 0.93
C THR A 51 6.02 11.28 -0.46
N LYS A 52 6.19 12.53 -0.91
CA LYS A 52 6.84 12.84 -2.20
C LYS A 52 8.35 12.98 -2.12
N ARG A 53 8.89 13.43 -0.99
CA ARG A 53 10.33 13.68 -0.87
C ARG A 53 11.10 12.37 -0.90
N VAL A 54 11.80 12.12 -2.00
CA VAL A 54 12.74 11.01 -2.13
C VAL A 54 14.06 11.45 -1.49
N PRO A 55 14.58 10.73 -0.47
CA PRO A 55 15.89 11.04 0.07
C PRO A 55 16.97 10.89 -1.00
N ALA A 56 17.95 11.79 -1.01
CA ALA A 56 19.18 11.58 -1.75
C ALA A 56 19.95 10.44 -1.07
N THR A 57 19.70 9.19 -1.49
CA THR A 57 20.47 8.06 -0.97
C THR A 57 21.92 8.18 -1.43
N PRO A 58 22.92 7.95 -0.56
CA PRO A 58 24.35 8.14 -0.89
C PRO A 58 24.87 7.25 -2.02
N VAL A 59 24.13 6.19 -2.38
CA VAL A 59 24.55 5.13 -3.32
C VAL A 59 23.59 5.02 -4.50
N ALA A 60 23.08 6.15 -5.02
CA ALA A 60 22.45 6.12 -6.33
C ALA A 60 23.55 6.25 -7.39
N PRO A 61 23.78 5.25 -8.27
CA PRO A 61 24.74 5.39 -9.34
C PRO A 61 24.36 6.63 -10.18
N ALA A 62 25.36 7.46 -10.50
CA ALA A 62 25.17 8.62 -11.35
C ALA A 62 24.57 8.16 -12.70
N GLY A 63 23.36 8.65 -13.03
CA GLY A 63 22.62 8.22 -14.22
C GLY A 63 21.59 7.10 -13.99
N GLY A 64 21.36 6.68 -12.75
CA GLY A 64 20.29 5.73 -12.40
C GLY A 64 18.87 6.28 -12.64
N PRO A 65 17.85 5.41 -12.70
CA PRO A 65 16.48 5.81 -13.00
C PRO A 65 15.90 6.76 -11.92
N VAL A 66 14.93 7.57 -12.31
CA VAL A 66 14.25 8.49 -11.39
C VAL A 66 13.49 7.68 -10.35
N ARG A 67 13.92 7.80 -9.10
CA ARG A 67 13.30 7.10 -7.98
C ARG A 67 12.02 7.80 -7.54
N LYS A 68 11.02 7.00 -7.16
CA LYS A 68 9.77 7.48 -6.57
C LYS A 68 9.50 6.75 -5.26
N ASN A 69 8.88 7.44 -4.32
CA ASN A 69 8.39 6.80 -3.11
C ASN A 69 7.12 5.99 -3.45
N ALA A 70 6.92 4.90 -2.70
CA ALA A 70 5.72 4.08 -2.79
C ALA A 70 4.77 4.39 -1.63
N VAL A 71 3.47 4.42 -1.92
CA VAL A 71 2.40 4.55 -0.93
C VAL A 71 1.52 3.31 -1.00
N ILE A 72 1.43 2.58 0.10
CA ILE A 72 0.62 1.37 0.25
C ILE A 72 -0.66 1.74 1.00
N MET A 73 -1.79 1.40 0.42
CA MET A 73 -3.09 1.66 1.00
C MET A 73 -4.07 0.51 0.76
N GLY A 74 -5.08 0.39 1.61
CA GLY A 74 -6.19 -0.53 1.40
C GLY A 74 -7.21 0.02 0.40
N ARG A 75 -7.99 -0.87 -0.23
CA ARG A 75 -9.07 -0.52 -1.16
C ARG A 75 -10.03 0.56 -0.65
N LYS A 76 -10.47 0.49 0.60
CA LYS A 76 -11.39 1.50 1.18
C LYS A 76 -10.73 2.88 1.33
N THR A 77 -9.42 2.91 1.63
CA THR A 77 -8.63 4.15 1.67
C THR A 77 -8.44 4.72 0.28
N TRP A 78 -8.18 3.86 -0.71
CA TRP A 78 -8.15 4.28 -2.11
C TRP A 78 -9.49 4.93 -2.51
N GLU A 79 -10.61 4.28 -2.20
CA GLU A 79 -11.97 4.75 -2.50
C GLU A 79 -12.36 6.06 -1.81
N SER A 80 -11.79 6.37 -0.64
CA SER A 80 -12.06 7.62 0.08
C SER A 80 -11.28 8.83 -0.45
N ILE A 81 -10.18 8.61 -1.19
CA ILE A 81 -9.40 9.70 -1.80
C ILE A 81 -10.26 10.36 -2.90
N PRO A 82 -10.49 11.69 -2.87
CA PRO A 82 -11.27 12.36 -3.91
C PRO A 82 -10.70 12.08 -5.32
N PRO A 83 -11.54 11.86 -6.35
CA PRO A 83 -11.08 11.45 -7.68
C PRO A 83 -9.98 12.33 -8.28
N ARG A 84 -10.03 13.64 -8.05
CA ARG A 84 -8.99 14.61 -8.49
C ARG A 84 -7.59 14.40 -7.90
N PHE A 85 -7.49 13.66 -6.80
CA PHE A 85 -6.23 13.34 -6.11
C PHE A 85 -5.88 11.86 -6.23
N ARG A 86 -6.63 11.09 -7.02
CA ARG A 86 -6.43 9.66 -7.27
C ARG A 86 -5.98 9.47 -8.72
N PRO A 87 -4.85 8.82 -8.99
CA PRO A 87 -3.79 8.41 -8.05
C PRO A 87 -3.05 9.58 -7.38
N LEU A 88 -2.36 9.29 -6.28
CA LEU A 88 -1.51 10.25 -5.60
C LEU A 88 -0.28 10.56 -6.46
N LYS A 89 -0.24 11.77 -7.03
CA LYS A 89 0.84 12.22 -7.93
C LYS A 89 2.25 12.08 -7.34
N ASP A 90 3.22 11.85 -8.21
CA ASP A 90 4.66 11.69 -7.97
C ASP A 90 5.03 10.49 -7.08
N ARG A 91 4.14 9.48 -7.00
CA ARG A 91 4.29 8.32 -6.11
C ARG A 91 3.78 7.05 -6.79
N ILE A 92 4.38 5.93 -6.42
CA ILE A 92 3.90 4.60 -6.82
C ILE A 92 2.75 4.23 -5.89
N ASN A 93 1.55 4.07 -6.43
CA ASN A 93 0.33 3.83 -5.66
C ASN A 93 0.07 2.32 -5.59
N ILE A 94 0.30 1.70 -4.44
CA ILE A 94 0.03 0.28 -4.22
C ILE A 94 -1.27 0.13 -3.42
N VAL A 95 -2.27 -0.53 -4.01
CA VAL A 95 -3.60 -0.71 -3.44
C VAL A 95 -3.83 -2.17 -3.11
N VAL A 96 -3.93 -2.49 -1.82
CA VAL A 96 -4.23 -3.84 -1.35
C VAL A 96 -5.74 -4.09 -1.43
N SER A 97 -6.13 -5.05 -2.25
CA SER A 97 -7.52 -5.45 -2.51
C SER A 97 -7.62 -6.95 -2.77
N ARG A 98 -8.69 -7.58 -2.27
CA ARG A 98 -9.03 -8.97 -2.62
C ARG A 98 -9.56 -9.10 -4.05
N GLU A 99 -9.90 -7.98 -4.68
CA GLU A 99 -10.39 -7.89 -6.05
C GLU A 99 -9.48 -6.93 -6.84
N PRO A 100 -8.24 -7.34 -7.20
CA PRO A 100 -7.27 -6.44 -7.82
C PRO A 100 -7.71 -5.92 -9.19
N GLY A 101 -8.48 -6.71 -9.95
CA GLY A 101 -9.02 -6.30 -11.26
C GLY A 101 -9.91 -5.05 -11.23
N LYS A 102 -10.58 -4.75 -10.11
CA LYS A 102 -11.45 -3.57 -9.96
C LYS A 102 -10.67 -2.26 -9.70
N ILE A 103 -9.40 -2.35 -9.32
CA ILE A 103 -8.56 -1.18 -9.05
C ILE A 103 -7.91 -0.66 -10.33
N VAL A 104 -7.42 -1.59 -11.14
CA VAL A 104 -6.58 -1.34 -12.33
C VAL A 104 -7.46 -1.03 -13.57
N GLY A 105 -8.69 -1.55 -13.62
CA GLY A 105 -9.60 -1.44 -14.77
C GLY A 105 -10.42 -0.16 -14.91
N GLY A 106 -9.97 0.99 -14.41
CA GLY A 106 -10.62 2.28 -14.68
C GLY A 106 -12.03 2.44 -14.10
N GLY A 107 -12.13 2.59 -12.78
CA GLY A 107 -13.38 2.97 -12.10
C GLY A 107 -13.45 4.46 -11.79
N ALA A 108 -13.60 5.32 -12.79
CA ALA A 108 -14.07 6.68 -12.58
C ALA A 108 -15.60 6.68 -12.35
N GLY A 109 -16.01 6.69 -11.07
CA GLY A 109 -17.24 7.33 -10.59
C GLY A 109 -18.64 6.80 -11.01
N ALA A 110 -19.35 6.21 -10.05
CA ALA A 110 -20.80 6.36 -9.81
C ALA A 110 -21.08 5.74 -8.43
N GLY A 111 -21.76 6.30 -7.44
CA GLY A 111 -22.44 7.58 -7.21
C GLY A 111 -22.82 7.62 -5.72
N ALA A 112 -23.18 8.80 -5.21
CA ALA A 112 -23.63 8.99 -3.84
C ALA A 112 -25.01 8.35 -3.59
N GLY A 113 -25.26 7.90 -2.35
CA GLY A 113 -26.62 7.74 -1.82
C GLY A 113 -26.96 6.39 -1.18
N SER A 114 -27.05 6.41 0.17
CA SER A 114 -28.02 5.66 1.00
C SER A 114 -28.03 4.12 1.02
N ALA A 115 -28.43 3.64 2.21
CA ALA A 115 -28.91 2.31 2.56
C ALA A 115 -27.86 1.20 2.72
N ALA A 116 -27.65 0.83 3.99
CA ALA A 116 -27.29 -0.54 4.33
C ALA A 116 -28.28 -1.52 3.68
N PRO A 117 -27.81 -2.67 3.19
CA PRO A 117 -28.59 -3.89 3.26
C PRO A 117 -27.90 -4.88 4.21
N ASN A 118 -28.72 -5.45 5.08
CA ASN A 118 -28.42 -6.66 5.82
C ASN A 118 -27.97 -7.76 4.85
N PHE A 119 -26.87 -8.44 5.17
CA PHE A 119 -26.56 -9.76 4.62
C PHE A 119 -26.21 -10.72 5.74
N SER A 120 -27.25 -11.23 6.40
CA SER A 120 -27.23 -12.59 6.92
C SER A 120 -27.33 -13.55 5.73
N ARG A 121 -26.26 -14.29 5.41
CA ARG A 121 -26.39 -15.70 5.04
C ARG A 121 -25.05 -16.46 5.10
N HIS A 122 -25.03 -17.41 6.03
CA HIS A 122 -24.41 -18.74 6.00
C HIS A 122 -23.00 -18.90 5.42
N LEU A 123 -22.07 -19.15 6.34
CA LEU A 123 -20.87 -19.95 6.10
C LEU A 123 -21.32 -21.35 5.65
N ASN A 124 -20.86 -21.78 4.47
CA ASN A 124 -20.63 -23.20 4.26
C ASN A 124 -19.23 -23.40 3.68
N GLY A 125 -18.51 -24.31 4.31
CA GLY A 125 -17.10 -24.54 4.10
C GLY A 125 -16.79 -25.11 2.71
N ALA A 126 -15.77 -24.55 2.09
CA ALA A 126 -14.88 -25.26 1.21
C ALA A 126 -13.50 -24.61 1.36
N ASN A 127 -12.59 -25.37 1.97
CA ASN A 127 -11.16 -25.10 1.90
C ASN A 127 -10.75 -25.18 0.43
N VAL A 128 -10.71 -24.05 -0.26
CA VAL A 128 -10.10 -23.93 -1.58
C VAL A 128 -8.69 -23.43 -1.34
N ALA A 129 -7.74 -24.35 -1.55
CA ALA A 129 -6.32 -24.10 -1.47
C ALA A 129 -5.96 -22.78 -2.16
N ALA A 130 -5.23 -21.91 -1.45
CA ALA A 130 -4.68 -20.69 -2.00
C ALA A 130 -3.75 -21.04 -3.18
N PRO A 131 -4.03 -20.58 -4.42
CA PRO A 131 -3.05 -20.68 -5.48
C PRO A 131 -1.88 -19.71 -5.21
N PRO A 132 -0.65 -20.08 -5.61
CA PRO A 132 0.55 -19.30 -5.33
C PRO A 132 0.63 -18.07 -6.26
N ALA A 133 0.99 -16.91 -5.67
CA ALA A 133 1.71 -15.81 -6.32
C ALA A 133 1.37 -15.47 -7.80
N ALA A 134 0.18 -14.94 -8.10
CA ALA A 134 -0.05 -14.20 -9.35
C ALA A 134 -1.42 -13.49 -9.36
N ALA A 135 -1.51 -12.29 -8.77
CA ALA A 135 -2.52 -11.31 -9.16
C ALA A 135 -2.09 -9.89 -8.77
N GLU A 136 -0.79 -9.59 -8.87
CA GLU A 136 -0.31 -8.21 -8.80
C GLU A 136 -0.58 -7.57 -10.17
N ALA A 137 -1.62 -6.77 -10.28
CA ALA A 137 -1.97 -6.10 -11.53
C ALA A 137 -1.43 -4.67 -11.50
N ALA A 138 -0.55 -4.31 -12.44
CA ALA A 138 -0.04 -2.95 -12.57
C ALA A 138 -0.68 -2.25 -13.78
N ALA A 139 -1.13 -1.02 -13.59
CA ALA A 139 -1.49 -0.11 -14.67
C ALA A 139 -0.94 1.28 -14.43
N GLU A 140 -0.89 2.05 -15.51
CA GLU A 140 -0.65 3.48 -15.44
C GLU A 140 -1.99 4.21 -15.52
N VAL A 141 -2.29 5.04 -14.53
CA VAL A 141 -3.51 5.85 -14.47
C VAL A 141 -3.10 7.31 -14.36
N ASN A 142 -3.49 8.14 -15.32
CA ASN A 142 -3.13 9.57 -15.35
C ASN A 142 -1.62 9.85 -15.22
N GLY A 143 -0.77 9.00 -15.81
CA GLY A 143 0.69 9.13 -15.75
C GLY A 143 1.35 8.65 -14.45
N GLU A 144 0.59 8.03 -13.55
CA GLU A 144 1.12 7.46 -12.31
C GLU A 144 0.93 5.95 -12.26
N GLN A 145 1.91 5.28 -11.70
CA GLN A 145 1.89 3.83 -11.53
C GLN A 145 0.91 3.45 -10.40
N VAL A 146 -0.08 2.62 -10.73
CA VAL A 146 -1.02 2.01 -9.79
C VAL A 146 -0.83 0.50 -9.84
N VAL A 147 -0.50 -0.09 -8.69
CA VAL A 147 -0.38 -1.54 -8.53
C VAL A 147 -1.48 -2.01 -7.61
N ALA A 148 -2.25 -3.00 -8.03
CA ALA A 148 -3.20 -3.69 -7.19
C ALA A 148 -2.59 -4.98 -6.65
N ALA A 149 -2.47 -5.03 -5.33
CA ALA A 149 -1.90 -6.15 -4.61
C ALA A 149 -3.00 -6.98 -3.94
N ALA A 150 -2.86 -8.31 -3.99
CA ALA A 150 -3.84 -9.20 -3.36
C ALA A 150 -3.70 -9.24 -1.82
N SER A 151 -2.52 -8.89 -1.31
CA SER A 151 -2.18 -8.91 0.12
C SER A 151 -1.06 -7.92 0.46
N VAL A 152 -0.77 -7.76 1.75
CA VAL A 152 0.36 -6.92 2.21
C VAL A 152 1.69 -7.53 1.80
N GLN A 153 1.79 -8.86 1.84
CA GLN A 153 2.94 -9.62 1.38
C GLN A 153 3.15 -9.43 -0.13
N GLY A 154 2.07 -9.42 -0.93
CA GLY A 154 2.12 -9.10 -2.35
C GLY A 154 2.62 -7.68 -2.60
N ALA A 155 2.13 -6.71 -1.82
CA ALA A 155 2.63 -5.34 -1.88
C ALA A 155 4.13 -5.25 -1.52
N VAL A 156 4.60 -5.99 -0.52
CA VAL A 156 6.02 -6.02 -0.11
C VAL A 156 6.88 -6.72 -1.16
N ALA A 157 6.41 -7.81 -1.77
CA ALA A 157 7.09 -8.42 -2.90
C ALA A 157 7.24 -7.41 -4.05
N LYS A 158 6.20 -6.62 -4.33
CA LYS A 158 6.28 -5.55 -5.32
C LYS A 158 7.29 -4.47 -4.96
N LEU A 159 7.38 -4.09 -3.68
CA LEU A 159 8.40 -3.16 -3.23
C LEU A 159 9.82 -3.70 -3.47
N ARG A 160 10.05 -5.00 -3.23
CA ARG A 160 11.34 -5.64 -3.52
C ARG A 160 11.71 -5.56 -4.99
N GLU A 161 10.77 -5.85 -5.89
CA GLU A 161 11.00 -5.67 -7.33
C GLU A 161 11.37 -4.22 -7.70
N LEU A 162 10.74 -3.23 -7.05
CA LEU A 162 11.03 -1.81 -7.30
C LEU A 162 12.39 -1.38 -6.71
N ASP A 163 12.79 -1.97 -5.60
CA ASP A 163 14.10 -1.75 -4.97
C ASP A 163 15.22 -2.38 -5.81
N ASP A 164 15.04 -3.62 -6.25
CA ASP A 164 15.94 -4.34 -7.14
C ASP A 164 16.11 -3.61 -8.49
N ALA A 165 15.03 -3.00 -9.00
CA ALA A 165 15.06 -2.15 -10.18
C ALA A 165 15.69 -0.77 -9.94
N GLY A 166 16.05 -0.43 -8.69
CA GLY A 166 16.65 0.84 -8.32
C GLY A 166 15.72 2.05 -8.45
N VAL A 167 14.40 1.83 -8.53
CA VAL A 167 13.38 2.89 -8.70
C VAL A 167 12.65 3.23 -7.41
N LEU A 168 12.80 2.42 -6.36
CA LEU A 168 12.19 2.67 -5.06
C LEU A 168 12.98 3.74 -4.26
N GLY A 169 12.25 4.72 -3.73
CA GLY A 169 12.74 5.65 -2.71
C GLY A 169 12.49 5.10 -1.29
N ARG A 170 11.34 5.45 -0.71
CA ARG A 170 10.83 4.92 0.56
C ARG A 170 9.44 4.33 0.38
N ALA A 171 9.11 3.36 1.21
CA ALA A 171 7.78 2.77 1.28
C ALA A 171 6.98 3.35 2.47
N TYR A 172 5.79 3.88 2.17
CA TYR A 172 4.89 4.47 3.15
C TYR A 172 3.58 3.69 3.25
N VAL A 173 3.20 3.25 4.44
CA VAL A 173 1.89 2.66 4.70
C VAL A 173 0.95 3.76 5.18
N ILE A 174 -0.14 4.00 4.46
CA ILE A 174 -1.07 5.12 4.71
C ILE A 174 -2.47 4.65 5.13
N GLY A 175 -2.59 3.36 5.48
CA GLY A 175 -3.80 2.75 6.06
C GLY A 175 -4.65 1.98 5.04
N GLY A 176 -5.83 1.47 5.41
CA GLY A 176 -6.55 1.66 6.68
C GLY A 176 -6.14 0.71 7.80
N ALA A 177 -6.97 0.61 8.84
CA ALA A 177 -6.67 -0.09 10.10
C ALA A 177 -6.15 -1.52 9.91
N GLN A 178 -6.74 -2.28 8.97
CA GLN A 178 -6.28 -3.65 8.66
C GLN A 178 -4.87 -3.66 8.08
N LEU A 179 -4.54 -2.69 7.24
CA LEU A 179 -3.20 -2.58 6.65
C LEU A 179 -2.18 -2.12 7.69
N TYR A 180 -2.54 -1.19 8.58
CA TYR A 180 -1.66 -0.80 9.68
C TYR A 180 -1.39 -1.96 10.63
N LYS A 181 -2.43 -2.72 11.01
CA LYS A 181 -2.27 -3.91 11.84
C LYS A 181 -1.33 -4.93 11.18
N ALA A 182 -1.60 -5.26 9.92
CA ALA A 182 -0.77 -6.20 9.17
C ALA A 182 0.67 -5.71 9.03
N ALA A 183 0.89 -4.42 8.77
CA ALA A 183 2.23 -3.85 8.69
C ALA A 183 2.99 -3.91 10.02
N LEU A 184 2.31 -3.75 11.16
CA LEU A 184 2.93 -3.86 12.49
C LEU A 184 3.25 -5.30 12.90
N GLU A 185 2.49 -6.27 12.39
CA GLU A 185 2.72 -7.71 12.63
C GLU A 185 3.87 -8.27 11.76
N MET A 186 4.40 -7.46 10.84
CA MET A 186 5.48 -7.85 9.94
C MET A 186 6.86 -7.60 10.56
N GLU A 187 7.77 -8.54 10.31
CA GLU A 187 9.17 -8.45 10.75
C GLU A 187 9.93 -7.27 10.10
N GLU A 188 9.39 -6.76 9.00
CA GLU A 188 9.86 -5.57 8.27
C GLU A 188 9.51 -4.23 8.95
N ALA A 189 8.73 -4.24 10.04
CA ALA A 189 8.40 -3.06 10.84
C ALA A 189 9.21 -2.93 12.14
N SER A 190 10.10 -3.89 12.44
CA SER A 190 11.01 -3.87 13.60
C SER A 190 12.39 -3.32 13.26
#